data_AF-A0A1F3SQF1-F1
#
_entry.id   AF-A0A1F3SQF1-F1
#
_cell.length_a   1.000
_cell.length_b   1.000
_cell.length_c   1.000
_cell.angle_alpha   90.00
_cell.angle_beta   90.00
_cell.angle_gamma   90.00
#
_symmetry.space_group_name_H-M   'P 1'
#
loop_
_entity.id
_entity.type
_entity.pdbx_description
1 polymer ?
#
loop_
_entity_poly.entity_id
_entity_poly.type
_entity_poly.pdbx_seq_one_letter_code
_entity_poly.pdbx_strand_id
1 'polypeptide(L)'
;MRRCGVCGNVYENLIEIKLKGDPISHWYDCFECAVHSLAPACTKCGVKVLGHGVQIGEKLFCSAHCARAKGYKSAVNHVVADRASAL
;
A
#
# COMPACT_ATOMS: atom_id res chain seq x y z
N MET A 1 26.62 -2.08 -7.61
CA MET A 1 25.35 -1.31 -7.66
C MET A 1 24.20 -2.29 -7.76
N ARG A 2 23.11 -2.09 -7.00
CA ARG A 2 21.91 -2.96 -7.08
C ARG A 2 21.05 -2.56 -8.28
N ARG A 3 20.07 -3.39 -8.65
CA ARG A 3 19.09 -3.12 -9.71
C ARG A 3 17.71 -2.92 -9.11
N CYS A 4 16.89 -2.10 -9.75
CA CYS A 4 15.46 -2.04 -9.48
C CYS A 4 14.82 -3.41 -9.75
N GLY A 5 14.04 -3.91 -8.80
CA GLY A 5 13.35 -5.21 -8.90
C GLY A 5 12.20 -5.25 -9.92
N VAL A 6 11.87 -4.12 -10.56
CA VAL A 6 10.80 -4.03 -11.57
C VAL A 6 11.37 -3.71 -12.95
N CYS A 7 11.97 -2.53 -13.14
CA CYS A 7 12.43 -2.08 -14.46
C CYS A 7 13.87 -2.51 -14.81
N GLY A 8 14.63 -3.04 -13.83
CA GLY A 8 16.01 -3.48 -14.03
C GLY A 8 17.06 -2.36 -14.06
N ASN A 9 16.67 -1.10 -13.91
CA ASN A 9 17.58 0.05 -13.88
C ASN A 9 18.65 -0.11 -12.79
N VAL A 10 19.89 0.24 -13.11
CA VAL A 10 21.01 0.26 -12.16
C VAL A 10 21.14 1.70 -11.67
N TYR A 11 20.89 1.91 -10.39
CA TYR A 11 20.91 3.23 -9.79
C TYR A 11 21.61 3.19 -8.43
N GLU A 12 22.31 4.26 -8.09
CA GLU A 12 23.07 4.34 -6.83
C GLU A 12 22.13 4.59 -5.64
N ASN A 13 21.13 5.46 -5.83
CA ASN A 13 20.21 5.88 -4.77
C ASN A 13 18.88 5.10 -4.81
N LEU A 14 18.97 3.77 -4.81
CA LEU A 14 17.78 2.92 -4.74
C LEU A 14 17.06 3.04 -3.39
N ILE A 15 15.74 2.92 -3.42
CA ILE A 15 14.87 2.83 -2.26
C ILE A 15 14.87 1.37 -1.78
N GLU A 16 15.29 1.13 -0.54
CA GLU A 16 15.13 -0.15 0.16
C GLU A 16 13.80 -0.17 0.91
N ILE A 17 12.97 -1.20 0.69
CA ILE A 17 11.73 -1.43 1.44
C ILE A 17 11.83 -2.79 2.14
N LYS A 18 11.64 -2.78 3.46
CA LYS A 18 11.55 -3.97 4.31
C LYS A 18 10.12 -4.14 4.80
N LEU A 19 9.48 -5.23 4.41
CA LEU A 19 8.11 -5.53 4.83
C LEU A 19 8.13 -6.38 6.11
N LYS A 20 7.22 -6.08 7.04
CA LYS A 20 7.12 -6.84 8.29
C LYS A 20 6.75 -8.29 7.97
N GLY A 21 7.59 -9.24 8.42
CA GLY A 21 7.39 -10.67 8.20
C GLY A 21 7.93 -11.18 6.86
N ASP A 22 8.41 -10.30 5.99
CA ASP A 22 9.14 -10.70 4.79
C ASP A 22 10.65 -10.74 5.10
N PRO A 23 11.33 -11.89 4.91
CA PRO A 23 12.77 -11.98 5.13
C PRO A 23 13.58 -11.27 4.03
N ILE A 24 12.97 -10.91 2.90
CA ILE A 24 13.64 -10.31 1.75
C ILE A 24 13.53 -8.78 1.81
N SER A 25 14.64 -8.11 1.51
CA SER A 25 14.66 -6.65 1.28
C SER A 25 14.45 -6.35 -0.20
N HIS A 26 13.52 -5.46 -0.50
CA HIS A 26 13.15 -5.08 -1.86
C HIS A 26 13.80 -3.75 -2.27
N TRP A 27 14.19 -3.62 -3.53
CA TRP A 27 14.96 -2.46 -4.02
C TRP A 27 14.34 -1.89 -5.28
N TYR A 28 14.09 -0.58 -5.30
CA TYR A 28 13.45 0.12 -6.42
C TYR A 28 14.10 1.47 -6.71
N ASP A 29 14.07 1.89 -7.96
CA ASP A 29 14.60 3.18 -8.40
C ASP A 29 13.60 4.33 -8.26
N CYS A 30 12.31 4.02 -8.19
CA CYS A 30 11.27 5.01 -7.94
C CYS A 30 10.08 4.40 -7.17
N PHE A 31 9.22 5.27 -6.62
CA PHE A 31 8.00 4.85 -5.95
C PHE A 31 7.01 4.16 -6.88
N GLU A 32 6.97 4.51 -8.17
CA GLU A 32 6.10 3.83 -9.14
C GLU A 32 6.42 2.34 -9.24
N CYS A 33 7.71 1.99 -9.41
CA CYS A 33 8.18 0.60 -9.41
C CYS A 33 7.86 -0.10 -8.08
N ALA A 34 8.14 0.57 -6.95
CA ALA A 34 7.84 0.02 -5.63
C ALA A 34 6.33 -0.26 -5.45
N VAL A 35 5.48 0.70 -5.83
CA VAL A 35 4.01 0.58 -5.75
C VAL A 35 3.49 -0.50 -6.68
N HIS A 36 4.01 -0.57 -7.91
CA HIS A 36 3.63 -1.59 -8.88
C HIS A 36 3.85 -2.99 -8.29
N SER A 37 5.04 -3.22 -7.71
CA SER A 37 5.44 -4.50 -7.13
C SER A 37 4.77 -4.81 -5.79
N LEU A 38 4.75 -3.86 -4.85
CA LEU A 38 4.46 -4.14 -3.44
C LEU A 38 3.09 -3.70 -2.96
N ALA A 39 2.49 -2.68 -3.58
CA ALA A 39 1.21 -2.18 -3.06
C ALA A 39 0.12 -3.24 -3.27
N PRO A 40 -0.68 -3.55 -2.25
CA PRO A 40 -1.78 -4.49 -2.39
C PRO A 40 -2.89 -3.90 -3.28
N ALA A 41 -3.61 -4.77 -3.97
CA ALA A 41 -4.73 -4.36 -4.82
C ALA A 41 -6.04 -4.31 -4.03
N CYS A 42 -6.87 -3.32 -4.31
CA CYS A 42 -8.22 -3.26 -3.76
C CYS A 42 -9.05 -4.45 -4.27
N THR A 43 -9.65 -5.20 -3.33
CA THR A 43 -10.48 -6.38 -3.63
C THR A 43 -11.69 -6.07 -4.52
N LYS A 44 -12.13 -4.79 -4.60
CA LYS A 44 -13.26 -4.36 -5.44
C LYS A 44 -12.82 -3.83 -6.80
N CYS A 45 -11.91 -2.86 -6.84
CA CYS A 45 -11.59 -2.12 -8.07
C CYS A 45 -10.19 -2.37 -8.61
N GLY A 46 -9.37 -3.21 -7.97
CA GLY A 46 -8.03 -3.57 -8.44
C GLY A 46 -6.97 -2.48 -8.31
N VAL A 47 -7.35 -1.23 -8.04
CA VAL A 47 -6.37 -0.14 -7.85
C VAL A 47 -5.45 -0.45 -6.67
N LYS A 48 -4.18 -0.03 -6.80
CA LYS A 48 -3.18 -0.14 -5.73
C LYS A 48 -3.59 0.73 -4.53
N VAL A 49 -3.54 0.15 -3.33
CA VAL A 49 -3.83 0.86 -2.08
C VAL A 49 -2.56 1.53 -1.59
N LEU A 50 -2.48 2.86 -1.72
CA LEU A 50 -1.30 3.66 -1.36
C LEU A 50 -1.44 4.37 -0.01
N GLY A 51 -2.68 4.60 0.43
CA GLY A 51 -3.00 5.25 1.70
C GLY A 51 -3.58 4.27 2.72
N HIS A 52 -4.27 4.80 3.72
CA HIS A 52 -4.95 4.01 4.74
C HIS A 52 -6.16 3.28 4.13
N GLY A 53 -5.93 2.06 3.67
CA GLY A 53 -6.99 1.17 3.19
C GLY A 53 -7.94 0.76 4.31
N VAL A 54 -9.06 0.13 3.93
CA VAL A 54 -10.00 -0.49 4.85
C VAL A 54 -9.78 -1.99 4.82
N GLN A 55 -9.32 -2.56 5.93
CA GLN A 55 -9.08 -4.00 6.05
C GLN A 55 -10.21 -4.68 6.84
N ILE A 56 -10.77 -5.74 6.28
CA ILE A 56 -11.84 -6.55 6.89
C ILE A 56 -11.48 -8.02 6.69
N GLY A 57 -11.00 -8.65 7.77
CA GLY A 57 -10.38 -9.97 7.69
C GLY A 57 -9.19 -9.95 6.74
N GLU A 58 -9.20 -10.83 5.75
CA GLU A 58 -8.16 -10.94 4.71
C GLU A 58 -8.38 -9.99 3.51
N LYS A 59 -9.51 -9.28 3.46
CA LYS A 59 -9.82 -8.40 2.33
C LYS A 59 -9.36 -6.98 2.61
N LEU A 60 -8.67 -6.40 1.63
CA LEU A 60 -8.27 -5.00 1.64
C LEU A 60 -9.02 -4.20 0.57
N PHE A 61 -9.44 -2.99 0.94
CA PHE A 61 -10.12 -2.04 0.06
C PHE A 61 -9.41 -0.69 0.06
N CYS A 62 -9.40 0.01 -1.08
CA CYS A 62 -8.83 1.36 -1.16
C CYS A 62 -9.64 2.41 -0.39
N SER A 63 -10.91 2.13 -0.09
CA SER A 63 -11.80 3.01 0.66
C SER A 63 -13.02 2.26 1.18
N ALA A 64 -13.71 2.90 2.13
CA ALA A 64 -14.99 2.43 2.65
C ALA A 64 -16.07 2.36 1.58
N HIS A 65 -16.01 3.20 0.54
CA HIS A 65 -16.91 3.08 -0.61
C HIS A 65 -16.75 1.70 -1.28
N CYS A 66 -15.52 1.27 -1.54
CA CYS A 66 -15.25 -0.04 -2.14
C CYS A 66 -15.64 -1.20 -1.21
N ALA A 67 -15.42 -1.07 0.10
CA ALA A 67 -15.84 -2.06 1.08
C ALA A 67 -17.38 -2.18 1.15
N ARG A 68 -18.11 -1.05 1.24
CA ARG A 68 -19.58 -1.03 1.25
C ARG A 68 -20.18 -1.60 -0.04
N ALA A 69 -19.55 -1.33 -1.19
CA ALA A 69 -19.94 -1.94 -2.46
C ALA A 69 -19.81 -3.47 -2.49
N LYS A 70 -19.03 -4.07 -1.58
CA LYS A 70 -18.94 -5.53 -1.37
C LYS A 70 -19.78 -6.03 -0.18
N GLY A 71 -20.68 -5.21 0.36
CA GLY A 71 -21.64 -5.60 1.40
C GLY A 71 -21.22 -5.22 2.83
N TYR A 72 -20.03 -4.66 3.05
CA TYR A 72 -19.56 -4.27 4.38
C TYR A 72 -20.13 -2.89 4.79
N LYS A 73 -21.43 -2.85 5.09
CA LYS A 73 -22.21 -1.60 5.25
C LYS A 73 -21.65 -0.65 6.33
N SER A 74 -21.08 -1.18 7.40
CA SER A 74 -20.50 -0.39 8.50
C SER A 74 -19.07 0.09 8.24
N ALA A 75 -18.48 -0.19 7.08
CA ALA A 75 -17.13 0.26 6.76
C ALA A 75 -17.06 1.79 6.73
N VAL A 76 -16.04 2.34 7.40
CA VAL A 76 -15.69 3.77 7.43
C VAL A 76 -14.27 3.97 6.95
N ASN A 77 -13.97 5.15 6.36
CA ASN A 77 -12.59 5.48 6.03
C ASN A 77 -11.85 5.75 7.35
N HIS A 78 -10.58 5.37 7.42
CA HIS A 78 -9.73 5.80 8.52
C HIS A 78 -9.53 7.32 8.43
N VAL A 79 -10.37 8.06 9.13
CA VAL A 79 -10.08 9.44 9.52
C VAL A 79 -9.20 9.33 10.77
N VAL A 80 -7.92 9.68 10.63
CA VAL A 80 -7.13 10.05 11.81
C VAL A 80 -7.94 11.14 12.50
N ALA A 81 -8.37 10.87 13.75
CA ALA A 81 -8.92 11.91 14.58
C ALA A 81 -7.95 13.09 14.52
N ASP A 82 -8.52 14.27 14.32
CA ASP A 82 -7.84 15.54 14.15
C ASP A 82 -6.58 15.60 15.06
N ARG A 83 -5.46 16.09 14.53
CA ARG A 83 -4.19 16.24 15.27
C ARG A 83 -4.28 17.34 16.36
N ALA A 84 -5.46 17.58 16.91
CA ALA A 84 -5.76 18.61 17.90
C ALA A 84 -5.70 18.10 19.36
N SER A 85 -5.36 16.84 19.60
CA SER A 85 -5.22 16.28 20.97
C SER A 85 -3.81 15.81 21.32
N ALA A 86 -2.81 16.24 20.55
CA ALA A 86 -1.40 15.98 20.83
C ALA A 86 -0.63 17.30 21.05
N LEU A 87 -1.10 18.11 21.99
CA LEU A 87 -0.34 19.18 22.65
C LEU A 87 -0.72 19.17 24.14
#